data_AF-A0A3R7MEF0-F1
#
_entry.id   AF-A0A3R7MEF0-F1
#
_cell.length_a   1.000
_cell.length_b   1.000
_cell.length_c   1.000
_cell.angle_alpha   90.00
_cell.angle_beta   90.00
_cell.angle_gamma   90.00
#
_symmetry.space_group_name_H-M   'P 1'
#
loop_
_entity.id
_entity.type
_entity.pdbx_description
1 polymer ?
#
loop_
_entity_poly.entity_id
_entity_poly.type
_entity_poly.pdbx_seq_one_letter_code
_entity_poly.pdbx_strand_id
1 'polypeptide(L)'
;MERAVLTRLQHCAPRRHHHIFAYSKGLGTKDNLAAIHSTIDGKDSIAVFLDLGKAFELAQRSVIISHLATKGITGKLLAWANDYLHHRKARVRFQNTYSDFVVFENGTPQGGILCPFLFNLLIEDLFTIPLSQNTHLFAYANDLQLIATGQARFPNIQQALDLLDNRCKCLGLKINPNKTQGLQIRHTIPNQTLYLNTERIQWVNSHKCLGVIFNERKDSSSQQKCLLERAKSRINVLRHLTCSTIGAGYHGLRSFYIQALRSLIDYSSFSILDLTPAQVNTLETIQNNIRSTKVDTTGEPAPRTWTGFPTNQNMTNHSYKVPHPWTPPLMSTVINSLPKTKAQSSHNDIRRLQETIETKVSDMDVAAYFTDGSVDPHLARAGAAFLINEETHTYRISNCCDFTG
;
A
#
# COMPACT_ATOMS: atom_id res chain seq x y z
N MET A 1 -29.08 1.81 10.10
CA MET A 1 -29.09 0.48 10.74
C MET A 1 -27.75 -0.23 10.60
N GLU A 2 -27.25 -0.48 9.37
CA GLU A 2 -25.96 -1.20 9.16
C GLU A 2 -24.79 -0.64 9.96
N ARG A 3 -24.63 0.70 10.05
CA ARG A 3 -23.57 1.33 10.85
C ARG A 3 -23.61 0.91 12.32
N ALA A 4 -24.79 0.89 12.94
CA ALA A 4 -24.94 0.52 14.35
C ALA A 4 -24.60 -0.97 14.57
N VAL A 5 -25.01 -1.83 13.65
CA VAL A 5 -24.67 -3.25 13.67
C VAL A 5 -23.17 -3.46 13.49
N LEU A 6 -22.55 -2.78 12.52
CA LEU A 6 -21.12 -2.83 12.29
C LEU A 6 -20.32 -2.43 13.55
N THR A 7 -20.69 -1.32 14.20
CA THR A 7 -20.05 -0.88 15.45
C THR A 7 -20.14 -1.96 16.53
N ARG A 8 -21.30 -2.61 16.67
CA ARG A 8 -21.47 -3.69 17.65
C ARG A 8 -20.66 -4.94 17.31
N LEU A 9 -20.61 -5.31 16.03
CA LEU A 9 -19.84 -6.45 15.55
C LEU A 9 -18.34 -6.23 15.73
N GLN A 10 -17.83 -5.04 15.44
CA GLN A 10 -16.43 -4.67 15.66
C GLN A 10 -16.05 -4.71 17.14
N HIS A 11 -16.96 -4.32 18.03
CA HIS A 11 -16.76 -4.43 19.47
C HIS A 11 -16.70 -5.91 19.95
N CYS A 12 -17.56 -6.77 19.41
CA CYS A 12 -17.57 -8.20 19.76
C CYS A 12 -16.42 -9.00 19.12
N ALA A 13 -15.95 -8.58 17.95
CA ALA A 13 -14.87 -9.23 17.19
C ALA A 13 -13.74 -8.22 16.88
N PRO A 14 -12.96 -7.80 17.88
CA PRO A 14 -11.95 -6.74 17.71
C PRO A 14 -10.68 -7.23 17.00
N ARG A 15 -10.30 -8.50 17.20
CA ARG A 15 -9.07 -9.05 16.63
C ARG A 15 -9.26 -9.46 15.18
N ARG A 16 -8.39 -8.93 14.32
CA ARG A 16 -8.23 -9.33 12.92
C ARG A 16 -6.81 -9.77 12.67
N HIS A 17 -6.61 -10.61 11.66
CA HIS A 17 -5.27 -11.06 11.28
C HIS A 17 -4.42 -9.89 10.77
N HIS A 18 -3.17 -9.78 11.24
CA HIS A 18 -2.29 -8.63 10.96
C HIS A 18 -1.92 -8.45 9.48
N HIS A 19 -2.07 -9.50 8.67
CA HIS A 19 -1.79 -9.46 7.22
C HIS A 19 -3.04 -9.20 6.36
N ILE A 20 -4.17 -8.79 6.98
CA ILE A 20 -5.37 -8.31 6.30
C ILE A 20 -5.47 -6.80 6.45
N PHE A 21 -5.16 -6.09 5.38
CA PHE A 21 -4.97 -4.63 5.44
C PHE A 21 -6.21 -3.85 5.01
N ALA A 22 -6.93 -4.33 3.99
CA ALA A 22 -8.11 -3.63 3.50
C ALA A 22 -9.22 -3.58 4.56
N TYR A 23 -9.95 -2.47 4.60
CA TYR A 23 -11.12 -2.26 5.46
C TYR A 23 -10.85 -2.40 6.98
N SER A 24 -9.57 -2.35 7.36
CA SER A 24 -9.11 -2.31 8.74
C SER A 24 -8.81 -0.87 9.14
N LYS A 25 -9.26 -0.47 10.34
CA LYS A 25 -9.01 0.87 10.86
C LYS A 25 -7.50 1.06 11.01
N GLY A 26 -6.98 2.21 10.59
CA GLY A 26 -5.55 2.52 10.65
C GLY A 26 -4.68 1.80 9.62
N LEU A 27 -5.23 0.88 8.81
CA LEU A 27 -4.49 0.17 7.78
C LEU A 27 -4.92 0.57 6.37
N GLY A 28 -3.94 0.69 5.48
CA GLY A 28 -4.10 1.10 4.09
C GLY A 28 -3.26 0.27 3.12
N THR A 29 -3.31 0.66 1.84
CA THR A 29 -2.51 -0.01 0.80
C THR A 29 -1.02 0.10 1.06
N LYS A 30 -0.59 1.22 1.65
CA LYS A 30 0.80 1.49 2.03
C LYS A 30 1.37 0.42 2.95
N ASP A 31 0.56 -0.09 3.89
CA ASP A 31 1.03 -1.02 4.91
C ASP A 31 1.17 -2.43 4.35
N ASN A 32 0.25 -2.81 3.46
CA ASN A 32 0.37 -4.03 2.67
C ASN A 32 1.63 -4.00 1.79
N LEU A 33 1.85 -2.90 1.08
CA LEU A 33 3.04 -2.72 0.23
C LEU A 33 4.33 -2.72 1.06
N ALA A 34 4.32 -2.12 2.25
CA ALA A 34 5.44 -2.15 3.19
C ALA A 34 5.76 -3.58 3.64
N ALA A 35 4.74 -4.35 4.03
CA ALA A 35 4.90 -5.75 4.44
C ALA A 35 5.46 -6.64 3.31
N ILE A 36 4.97 -6.43 2.08
CA ILE A 36 5.50 -7.10 0.88
C ILE A 36 6.97 -6.74 0.67
N HIS A 37 7.31 -5.45 0.65
CA HIS A 37 8.68 -4.97 0.42
C HIS A 37 9.65 -5.49 1.48
N SER A 38 9.21 -5.47 2.75
CA SER A 38 9.92 -6.03 3.90
C SER A 38 10.23 -7.51 3.75
N THR A 39 9.28 -8.28 3.20
CA THR A 39 9.41 -9.73 3.06
C THR A 39 10.42 -10.10 1.99
N ILE A 40 10.47 -9.32 0.90
CA ILE A 40 11.35 -9.57 -0.26
C ILE A 40 12.72 -8.88 -0.14
N ASP A 41 12.94 -8.03 0.87
CA ASP A 41 14.19 -7.28 0.97
C ASP A 41 15.38 -8.17 1.28
N GLY A 42 16.48 -7.93 0.55
CA GLY A 42 17.70 -8.74 0.62
C GLY A 42 17.56 -10.21 0.16
N LYS A 43 16.35 -10.69 -0.19
CA LYS A 43 16.06 -12.12 -0.35
C LYS A 43 15.65 -12.49 -1.76
N ASP A 44 16.17 -13.61 -2.25
CA ASP A 44 15.63 -14.29 -3.42
C ASP A 44 14.21 -14.77 -3.14
N SER A 45 13.27 -14.28 -3.93
CA SER A 45 11.85 -14.42 -3.63
C SER A 45 11.04 -14.77 -4.88
N ILE A 46 10.02 -15.60 -4.72
CA ILE A 46 8.93 -15.75 -5.69
C ILE A 46 7.71 -15.09 -5.08
N ALA A 47 7.14 -14.12 -5.80
CA ALA A 47 5.87 -13.51 -5.47
C ALA A 47 4.81 -13.94 -6.49
N VAL A 48 3.67 -14.43 -6.02
CA VAL A 48 2.50 -14.71 -6.83
C VAL A 48 1.39 -13.76 -6.42
N PHE A 49 0.94 -12.96 -7.37
CA PHE A 49 -0.15 -12.01 -7.19
C PHE A 49 -1.44 -12.66 -7.69
N LEU A 50 -2.42 -12.82 -6.81
CA LEU A 50 -3.68 -13.50 -7.11
C LEU A 50 -4.85 -12.52 -6.99
N ASP A 51 -5.82 -12.64 -7.89
CA ASP A 51 -7.08 -11.87 -7.87
C ASP A 51 -8.24 -12.84 -7.59
N LEU A 52 -8.99 -12.59 -6.52
CA LEU A 52 -10.22 -13.30 -6.24
C LEU A 52 -11.34 -12.76 -7.14
N GLY A 53 -11.74 -13.55 -8.13
CA GLY A 53 -12.78 -13.19 -9.08
C GLY A 53 -14.13 -13.10 -8.39
N LYS A 54 -14.83 -11.96 -8.55
CA LYS A 54 -16.19 -11.74 -8.00
C LYS A 54 -16.31 -12.07 -6.50
N ALA A 55 -15.25 -11.84 -5.73
CA ALA A 55 -15.13 -12.32 -4.35
C ALA A 55 -16.32 -11.95 -3.44
N PHE A 56 -16.79 -10.69 -3.53
CA PHE A 56 -17.94 -10.23 -2.78
C PHE A 56 -19.25 -10.92 -3.17
N GLU A 57 -19.43 -11.30 -4.44
CA GLU A 57 -20.63 -11.99 -4.94
C GLU A 57 -20.63 -13.48 -4.59
N LEU A 58 -19.45 -14.09 -4.52
CA LEU A 58 -19.31 -15.54 -4.31
C LEU A 58 -19.13 -15.95 -2.84
N ALA A 59 -18.70 -15.03 -1.98
CA ALA A 59 -18.46 -15.26 -0.55
C ALA A 59 -19.56 -16.09 0.12
N GLN A 60 -19.19 -17.25 0.67
CA GLN A 60 -20.16 -18.20 1.20
C GLN A 60 -20.79 -17.72 2.51
N ARG A 61 -22.11 -17.54 2.51
CA ARG A 61 -22.84 -16.94 3.64
C ARG A 61 -22.76 -17.78 4.91
N SER A 62 -22.91 -19.10 4.79
CA SER A 62 -22.90 -20.03 5.94
C SER A 62 -21.58 -19.95 6.70
N VAL A 63 -20.46 -19.80 6.00
CA VAL A 63 -19.13 -19.64 6.60
C VAL A 63 -19.04 -18.31 7.36
N ILE A 64 -19.52 -17.20 6.78
CA ILE A 64 -19.55 -15.90 7.46
C ILE A 64 -20.36 -15.99 8.76
N ILE A 65 -21.55 -16.59 8.73
CA ILE A 65 -22.39 -16.76 9.92
C ILE A 65 -21.72 -17.67 10.95
N SER A 66 -21.09 -18.76 10.52
CA SER A 66 -20.31 -19.63 11.39
C SER A 66 -19.17 -18.88 12.08
N HIS A 67 -18.43 -18.03 11.36
CA HIS A 67 -17.37 -17.20 11.96
C HIS A 67 -17.87 -16.18 12.97
N LEU A 68 -19.00 -15.55 12.70
CA LEU A 68 -19.62 -14.66 13.67
C LEU A 68 -19.94 -15.44 14.96
N ALA A 69 -20.50 -16.65 14.83
CA ALA A 69 -20.80 -17.51 15.97
C ALA A 69 -19.55 -17.96 16.73
N THR A 70 -18.48 -18.36 16.04
CA THR A 70 -17.21 -18.77 16.70
C THR A 70 -16.52 -17.62 17.42
N LYS A 71 -16.72 -16.38 16.96
CA LYS A 71 -16.28 -15.17 17.68
C LYS A 71 -17.24 -14.76 18.82
N GLY A 72 -18.17 -15.62 19.21
CA GLY A 72 -19.07 -15.41 20.36
C GLY A 72 -20.30 -14.56 20.07
N ILE A 73 -20.57 -14.21 18.81
CA ILE A 73 -21.74 -13.43 18.44
C ILE A 73 -22.96 -14.35 18.36
N THR A 74 -23.96 -14.09 19.19
CA THR A 74 -25.15 -14.95 19.34
C THR A 74 -26.44 -14.13 19.38
N GLY A 75 -27.58 -14.83 19.44
CA GLY A 75 -28.91 -14.23 19.61
C GLY A 75 -29.33 -13.32 18.46
N LYS A 76 -29.96 -12.19 18.80
CA LYS A 76 -30.56 -11.26 17.82
C LYS A 76 -29.55 -10.66 16.84
N LEU A 77 -28.30 -10.46 17.28
CA LEU A 77 -27.26 -9.88 16.42
C LEU A 77 -26.84 -10.87 15.32
N LEU A 78 -26.65 -12.14 15.68
CA LEU A 78 -26.34 -13.20 14.72
C LEU A 78 -27.53 -13.45 13.77
N ALA A 79 -28.75 -13.49 14.31
CA ALA A 79 -29.97 -13.63 13.51
C ALA A 79 -30.15 -12.49 12.50
N TRP A 80 -29.87 -11.25 12.92
CA TRP A 80 -29.90 -10.08 12.04
C TRP A 80 -28.83 -10.19 10.94
N ALA A 81 -27.60 -10.61 11.26
CA ALA A 81 -26.56 -10.79 10.26
C ALA A 81 -26.91 -11.89 9.25
N ASN A 82 -27.54 -12.97 9.71
CA ASN A 82 -28.05 -14.04 8.85
C ASN A 82 -29.15 -13.52 7.92
N ASP A 83 -30.16 -12.84 8.46
CA ASP A 83 -31.25 -12.22 7.68
C ASP A 83 -30.70 -11.21 6.65
N TYR A 84 -29.75 -10.37 7.06
CA TYR A 84 -29.08 -9.39 6.19
C TYR A 84 -28.45 -10.03 4.95
N LEU A 85 -27.89 -11.24 5.07
CA LEU A 85 -27.26 -11.96 3.96
C LEU A 85 -28.22 -12.85 3.17
N HIS A 86 -29.37 -13.20 3.74
CA HIS A 86 -30.30 -14.18 3.19
C HIS A 86 -31.33 -13.56 2.22
N HIS A 87 -31.83 -14.36 1.28
CA HIS A 87 -32.87 -14.00 0.29
C HIS A 87 -32.77 -12.61 -0.36
N ARG A 88 -31.55 -12.10 -0.55
CA ARG A 88 -31.32 -10.77 -1.10
C ARG A 88 -31.80 -10.71 -2.55
N LYS A 89 -32.51 -9.64 -2.89
CA LYS A 89 -32.91 -9.32 -4.26
C LYS A 89 -32.45 -7.90 -4.59
N ALA A 90 -31.96 -7.68 -5.80
CA ALA A 90 -31.78 -6.32 -6.31
C ALA A 90 -32.44 -6.17 -7.68
N ARG A 91 -32.68 -4.93 -8.05
CA ARG A 91 -33.13 -4.52 -9.38
C ARG A 91 -32.50 -3.16 -9.68
N VAL A 92 -32.32 -2.86 -10.96
CA VAL A 92 -31.84 -1.55 -11.39
C VAL A 92 -33.03 -0.61 -11.54
N ARG A 93 -32.91 0.60 -10.98
CA ARG A 93 -33.84 1.69 -11.29
C ARG A 93 -33.14 2.66 -12.24
N PHE A 94 -33.76 2.91 -13.39
CA PHE A 94 -33.31 3.95 -14.30
C PHE A 94 -34.46 4.92 -14.54
N GLN A 95 -34.29 6.17 -14.12
CA GLN A 95 -35.37 7.16 -14.10
C GLN A 95 -36.61 6.64 -13.33
N ASN A 96 -37.73 6.43 -14.03
CA ASN A 96 -38.99 5.94 -13.48
C ASN A 96 -39.29 4.48 -13.85
N THR A 97 -38.34 3.77 -14.45
CA THR A 97 -38.48 2.35 -14.79
C THR A 97 -37.60 1.49 -13.88
N TYR A 98 -38.03 0.24 -13.70
CA TYR A 98 -37.34 -0.76 -12.91
C TYR A 98 -37.09 -1.99 -13.77
N SER A 99 -35.91 -2.61 -13.61
CA SER A 99 -35.68 -3.95 -14.12
C SER A 99 -36.42 -5.00 -13.28
N ASP A 100 -36.43 -6.23 -13.78
CA ASP A 100 -36.77 -7.40 -12.97
C ASP A 100 -35.83 -7.56 -11.77
N PHE A 101 -36.33 -8.26 -10.75
CA PHE A 101 -35.54 -8.63 -9.59
C PHE A 101 -34.58 -9.77 -9.93
N VAL A 102 -33.33 -9.60 -9.52
CA VAL A 102 -32.30 -10.65 -9.50
C VAL A 102 -32.11 -11.09 -8.06
N VAL A 103 -32.19 -12.39 -7.82
CA VAL A 103 -31.93 -12.99 -6.50
C VAL A 103 -30.43 -13.29 -6.38
N PHE A 104 -29.81 -12.90 -5.27
CA PHE A 104 -28.41 -13.24 -4.98
C PHE A 104 -28.36 -14.43 -4.04
N GLU A 105 -27.91 -15.58 -4.53
CA GLU A 105 -27.79 -16.82 -3.77
C GLU A 105 -26.57 -16.90 -2.85
N ASN A 106 -25.55 -16.07 -3.06
CA ASN A 106 -24.37 -16.00 -2.20
C ASN A 106 -23.84 -14.56 -2.16
N GLY A 107 -22.77 -14.36 -1.38
CA GLY A 107 -22.05 -13.11 -1.31
C GLY A 107 -22.63 -12.09 -0.35
N THR A 108 -21.92 -10.96 -0.25
CA THR A 108 -22.30 -9.76 0.48
C THR A 108 -22.64 -8.64 -0.53
N PRO A 109 -23.57 -7.71 -0.22
CA PRO A 109 -23.92 -6.65 -1.16
C PRO A 109 -22.73 -5.71 -1.44
N GLN A 110 -22.35 -5.55 -2.70
CA GLN A 110 -21.36 -4.54 -3.04
C GLN A 110 -21.93 -3.15 -2.71
N GLY A 111 -21.17 -2.35 -1.95
CA GLY A 111 -21.61 -1.03 -1.48
C GLY A 111 -22.35 -1.02 -0.14
N GLY A 112 -22.60 -2.18 0.48
CA GLY A 112 -23.07 -2.24 1.87
C GLY A 112 -21.97 -1.80 2.84
N ILE A 113 -22.34 -1.11 3.91
CA ILE A 113 -21.40 -0.60 4.92
C ILE A 113 -20.84 -1.77 5.74
N LEU A 114 -21.65 -2.81 5.96
CA LEU A 114 -21.25 -3.99 6.72
C LEU A 114 -20.41 -4.99 5.91
N CYS A 115 -20.57 -4.99 4.58
CA CYS A 115 -20.01 -6.00 3.70
C CYS A 115 -18.48 -6.12 3.74
N PRO A 116 -17.70 -5.03 3.78
CA PRO A 116 -16.26 -5.11 3.90
C PRO A 116 -15.79 -5.83 5.19
N PHE A 117 -16.51 -5.61 6.30
CA PHE A 117 -16.22 -6.30 7.55
C PHE A 117 -16.50 -7.80 7.46
N LEU A 118 -17.67 -8.17 6.92
CA LEU A 118 -18.04 -9.58 6.74
C LEU A 118 -17.12 -10.30 5.75
N PHE A 119 -16.66 -9.60 4.72
CA PHE A 119 -15.69 -10.13 3.76
C PHE A 119 -14.34 -10.41 4.44
N ASN A 120 -13.85 -9.50 5.28
CA ASN A 120 -12.61 -9.74 6.03
C ASN A 120 -12.71 -10.95 6.96
N LEU A 121 -13.86 -11.21 7.58
CA LEU A 121 -14.07 -12.43 8.38
C LEU A 121 -13.93 -13.71 7.54
N LEU A 122 -14.33 -13.68 6.28
CA LEU A 122 -14.12 -14.81 5.37
C LEU A 122 -12.65 -14.94 4.98
N ILE A 123 -11.98 -13.83 4.70
CA ILE A 123 -10.56 -13.82 4.31
C ILE A 123 -9.64 -14.25 5.46
N GLU A 124 -10.00 -14.00 6.73
CA GLU A 124 -9.29 -14.52 7.91
C GLU A 124 -9.08 -16.04 7.84
N ASP A 125 -10.01 -16.77 7.23
CA ASP A 125 -9.93 -18.22 7.12
C ASP A 125 -8.82 -18.72 6.18
N LEU A 126 -8.37 -17.87 5.25
CA LEU A 126 -7.20 -18.18 4.39
C LEU A 126 -5.90 -18.18 5.19
N PHE A 127 -5.86 -17.49 6.34
CA PHE A 127 -4.67 -17.41 7.20
C PHE A 127 -4.57 -18.58 8.19
N THR A 128 -5.55 -19.49 8.19
CA THR A 128 -5.47 -20.76 8.94
C THR A 128 -4.68 -21.84 8.19
N ILE A 129 -4.32 -21.58 6.93
CA ILE A 129 -3.56 -22.51 6.09
C ILE A 129 -2.16 -22.70 6.67
N PRO A 130 -1.68 -23.95 6.82
CA PRO A 130 -0.33 -24.22 7.30
C PRO A 130 0.72 -23.91 6.23
N LEU A 131 1.18 -22.66 6.18
CA LEU A 131 2.26 -22.24 5.29
C LEU A 131 3.63 -22.60 5.85
N SER A 132 4.61 -22.83 4.97
CA SER A 132 6.00 -23.04 5.38
C SER A 132 6.60 -21.77 6.02
N GLN A 133 7.63 -21.91 6.86
CA GLN A 133 8.21 -20.81 7.65
C GLN A 133 8.66 -19.58 6.81
N ASN A 134 9.04 -19.79 5.55
CA ASN A 134 9.47 -18.73 4.64
C ASN A 134 8.42 -18.43 3.56
N THR A 135 7.14 -18.71 3.83
CA THR A 135 6.02 -18.41 2.94
C THR A 135 4.99 -17.54 3.65
N HIS A 136 4.66 -16.42 3.03
CA HIS A 136 3.83 -15.38 3.60
C HIS A 136 2.65 -15.11 2.68
N LEU A 137 1.46 -15.02 3.26
CA LEU A 137 0.26 -14.56 2.60
C LEU A 137 -0.05 -13.15 3.10
N PHE A 138 -0.44 -12.27 2.19
CA PHE A 138 -0.98 -10.94 2.47
C PHE A 138 -2.28 -10.76 1.69
N ALA A 139 -3.21 -9.98 2.25
CA ALA A 139 -4.50 -9.71 1.62
C ALA A 139 -4.85 -8.22 1.68
N TYR A 140 -5.23 -7.67 0.52
CA TYR A 140 -5.87 -6.38 0.40
C TYR A 140 -7.18 -6.56 -0.39
N ALA A 141 -8.28 -6.72 0.34
CA ALA A 141 -9.59 -7.03 -0.24
C ALA A 141 -9.52 -8.31 -1.10
N ASN A 142 -9.84 -8.21 -2.40
CA ASN A 142 -9.80 -9.32 -3.35
C ASN A 142 -8.39 -9.60 -3.90
N ASP A 143 -7.41 -8.74 -3.64
CA ASP A 143 -6.03 -8.91 -4.10
C ASP A 143 -5.23 -9.66 -3.03
N LEU A 144 -4.73 -10.84 -3.36
CA LEU A 144 -3.86 -11.65 -2.49
C LEU A 144 -2.43 -11.60 -3.00
N GLN A 145 -1.47 -11.62 -2.08
CA GLN A 145 -0.04 -11.68 -2.38
C GLN A 145 0.58 -12.84 -1.61
N LEU A 146 1.00 -13.87 -2.34
CA LEU A 146 1.66 -15.05 -1.78
C LEU A 146 3.15 -14.98 -2.11
N ILE A 147 4.01 -15.01 -1.09
CA ILE A 147 5.45 -14.78 -1.26
C ILE A 147 6.22 -15.89 -0.57
N ALA A 148 7.13 -16.53 -1.30
CA ALA A 148 8.05 -17.51 -0.74
C ALA A 148 9.50 -17.06 -0.93
N THR A 149 10.32 -17.22 0.11
CA THR A 149 11.72 -16.79 0.13
C THR A 149 12.67 -17.96 0.41
N GLY A 150 13.96 -17.76 0.10
CA GLY A 150 15.02 -18.73 0.37
C GLY A 150 15.15 -19.82 -0.71
N GLN A 151 15.91 -20.88 -0.42
CA GLN A 151 16.26 -21.91 -1.40
C GLN A 151 15.06 -22.79 -1.79
N ALA A 152 14.21 -23.12 -0.83
CA ALA A 152 12.99 -23.93 -1.05
C ALA A 152 11.79 -23.10 -1.56
N ARG A 153 12.00 -21.86 -2.02
CA ARG A 153 10.92 -20.95 -2.44
C ARG A 153 9.98 -21.53 -3.49
N PHE A 154 10.50 -22.30 -4.46
CA PHE A 154 9.69 -22.88 -5.52
C PHE A 154 8.76 -24.02 -5.05
N PRO A 155 9.23 -25.08 -4.37
CA PRO A 155 8.32 -26.09 -3.83
C PRO A 155 7.36 -25.50 -2.80
N ASN A 156 7.81 -24.56 -1.98
CA ASN A 156 6.99 -23.94 -0.94
C ASN A 156 5.84 -23.10 -1.53
N ILE A 157 6.11 -22.30 -2.58
CA ILE A 157 5.07 -21.49 -3.21
C ILE A 157 4.03 -22.36 -3.92
N GLN A 158 4.45 -23.45 -4.57
CA GLN A 158 3.52 -24.37 -5.24
C GLN A 158 2.61 -25.07 -4.22
N GLN A 159 3.19 -25.61 -3.14
CA GLN A 159 2.41 -26.22 -2.07
C GLN A 159 1.41 -25.22 -1.46
N ALA A 160 1.85 -23.98 -1.25
CA ALA A 160 0.99 -22.94 -0.72
C ALA A 160 -0.14 -22.55 -1.69
N LEU A 161 0.10 -22.54 -3.00
CA LEU A 161 -0.93 -22.31 -4.02
C LEU A 161 -2.00 -23.40 -3.97
N ASP A 162 -1.60 -24.67 -3.86
CA ASP A 162 -2.53 -25.80 -3.82
C ASP A 162 -3.42 -25.74 -2.57
N LEU A 163 -2.83 -25.43 -1.42
CA LEU A 163 -3.57 -25.25 -0.17
C LEU A 163 -4.51 -24.04 -0.24
N LEU A 164 -4.05 -22.93 -0.84
CA LEU A 164 -4.83 -21.70 -0.99
C LEU A 164 -6.02 -21.89 -1.93
N ASP A 165 -5.85 -22.58 -3.05
CA ASP A 165 -6.93 -22.86 -4.00
C ASP A 165 -7.99 -23.76 -3.37
N ASN A 166 -7.57 -24.81 -2.66
CA ASN A 166 -8.49 -25.69 -1.93
C ASN A 166 -9.26 -24.94 -0.85
N ARG A 167 -8.58 -24.09 -0.06
CA ARG A 167 -9.26 -23.27 0.96
C ARG A 167 -10.21 -22.27 0.33
N CYS A 168 -9.82 -21.58 -0.75
CA CYS A 168 -10.71 -20.66 -1.47
C CYS A 168 -12.01 -21.35 -1.89
N LYS A 169 -11.94 -22.56 -2.48
CA LYS A 169 -13.13 -23.33 -2.87
C LYS A 169 -14.05 -23.62 -1.69
N CYS A 170 -13.49 -24.00 -0.54
CA CYS A 170 -14.26 -24.23 0.70
C CYS A 170 -14.96 -22.97 1.23
N LEU A 171 -14.49 -21.78 0.87
CA LEU A 171 -15.07 -20.49 1.26
C LEU A 171 -16.06 -19.93 0.21
N GLY A 172 -16.29 -20.67 -0.87
CA GLY A 172 -17.02 -20.20 -2.04
C GLY A 172 -16.27 -19.15 -2.85
N LEU A 173 -14.95 -18.98 -2.64
CA LEU A 173 -14.12 -18.03 -3.37
C LEU A 173 -13.49 -18.71 -4.59
N LYS A 174 -13.21 -17.92 -5.63
CA LYS A 174 -12.56 -18.39 -6.85
C LYS A 174 -11.38 -17.49 -7.19
N ILE A 175 -10.19 -18.08 -7.27
CA ILE A 175 -9.01 -17.40 -7.80
C ILE A 175 -9.17 -17.28 -9.32
N ASN A 176 -8.85 -16.11 -9.88
CA ASN A 176 -8.87 -15.86 -11.32
C ASN A 176 -7.50 -16.19 -11.94
N PRO A 177 -7.36 -17.32 -12.67
CA PRO A 177 -6.06 -17.73 -13.20
C PRO A 177 -5.50 -16.73 -14.21
N ASN A 178 -6.37 -16.13 -15.05
CA ASN A 178 -5.97 -15.17 -16.09
C ASN A 178 -5.37 -13.88 -15.53
N LYS A 179 -5.71 -13.54 -14.28
CA LYS A 179 -5.14 -12.39 -13.57
C LYS A 179 -4.04 -12.78 -12.59
N THR A 180 -3.81 -14.08 -12.41
CA THR A 180 -2.79 -14.58 -11.49
C THR A 180 -1.44 -14.59 -12.19
N GLN A 181 -0.45 -13.93 -11.61
CA GLN A 181 0.87 -13.76 -12.21
C GLN A 181 1.98 -14.05 -11.20
N GLY A 182 3.01 -14.75 -11.65
CA GLY A 182 4.22 -15.02 -10.89
C GLY A 182 5.34 -14.04 -11.26
N LEU A 183 6.07 -13.56 -10.26
CA LEU A 183 7.23 -12.69 -10.39
C LEU A 183 8.39 -13.27 -9.59
N GLN A 184 9.50 -13.58 -10.27
CA GLN A 184 10.76 -13.92 -9.63
C GLN A 184 11.53 -12.64 -9.36
N ILE A 185 11.99 -12.46 -8.11
CA ILE A 185 12.70 -11.27 -7.65
C ILE A 185 14.14 -11.66 -7.30
N ARG A 186 15.11 -10.82 -7.70
CA ARG A 186 16.58 -10.92 -7.49
C ARG A 186 17.27 -12.15 -8.11
N HIS A 187 16.54 -12.95 -8.88
CA HIS A 187 17.06 -14.15 -9.52
C HIS A 187 16.47 -14.30 -10.93
N THR A 188 17.08 -15.13 -11.78
CA THR A 188 16.49 -15.55 -13.04
C THR A 188 15.22 -16.37 -12.81
N ILE A 189 14.23 -16.17 -13.68
CA ILE A 189 12.98 -16.94 -13.68
C ILE A 189 13.32 -18.43 -13.71
N PRO A 190 12.72 -19.24 -12.82
CA PRO A 190 12.98 -20.67 -12.79
C PRO A 190 12.49 -21.35 -14.09
N ASN A 191 13.18 -22.39 -14.52
CA ASN A 191 12.74 -23.23 -15.66
C ASN A 191 11.46 -24.01 -15.32
N GLN A 192 11.15 -24.16 -14.04
CA GLN A 192 9.96 -24.81 -13.54
C GLN A 192 8.73 -23.91 -13.68
N THR A 193 7.58 -24.52 -13.99
CA THR A 193 6.29 -23.83 -14.14
C THR A 193 5.46 -23.95 -12.88
N LEU A 194 4.88 -22.84 -12.42
CA LEU A 194 3.89 -22.84 -11.34
C LEU A 194 2.50 -23.12 -11.91
N TYR A 195 1.70 -23.86 -11.15
CA TYR A 195 0.35 -24.23 -11.52
C TYR A 195 -0.64 -23.72 -10.48
N LEU A 196 -1.78 -23.25 -10.98
CA LEU A 196 -2.99 -23.05 -10.18
C LEU A 196 -3.99 -24.10 -10.67
N ASN A 197 -4.14 -25.18 -9.90
CA ASN A 197 -4.85 -26.38 -10.34
C ASN A 197 -4.22 -26.96 -11.62
N THR A 198 -4.91 -26.89 -12.76
CA THR A 198 -4.40 -27.36 -14.07
C THR A 198 -3.83 -26.23 -14.94
N GLU A 199 -4.02 -24.98 -14.54
CA GLU A 199 -3.65 -23.81 -15.35
C GLU A 199 -2.24 -23.32 -15.00
N ARG A 200 -1.46 -23.00 -16.02
CA ARG A 200 -0.08 -22.49 -15.86
C ARG A 200 -0.12 -21.03 -15.45
N ILE A 201 0.57 -20.69 -14.36
CA ILE A 201 0.75 -19.30 -13.95
C ILE A 201 1.78 -18.65 -14.87
N GLN A 202 1.41 -17.50 -15.44
CA GLN A 202 2.30 -16.74 -16.28
C GLN A 202 3.39 -16.05 -15.44
N TRP A 203 4.65 -16.28 -15.81
CA TRP A 203 5.78 -15.50 -15.31
C TRP A 203 5.84 -14.14 -15.98
N VAL A 204 6.03 -13.09 -15.19
CA VAL A 204 6.22 -11.70 -15.66
C VAL A 204 7.48 -11.10 -15.07
N ASN A 205 8.10 -10.16 -15.78
CA ASN A 205 9.29 -9.44 -15.30
C ASN A 205 8.93 -8.22 -14.45
N SER A 206 7.66 -7.79 -14.52
CA SER A 206 7.12 -6.71 -13.69
C SER A 206 5.63 -6.89 -13.45
N HIS A 207 5.16 -6.60 -12.25
CA HIS A 207 3.76 -6.66 -11.88
C HIS A 207 3.33 -5.39 -11.11
N LYS A 208 2.12 -4.89 -11.37
CA LYS A 208 1.56 -3.71 -10.70
C LYS A 208 0.60 -4.15 -9.58
N CYS A 209 1.08 -4.13 -8.34
CA CYS A 209 0.30 -4.45 -7.14
C CYS A 209 -0.12 -3.15 -6.44
N LEU A 210 -1.43 -2.99 -6.16
CA LEU A 210 -2.00 -1.83 -5.46
C LEU A 210 -1.49 -0.46 -5.99
N GLY A 211 -1.26 -0.35 -7.30
CA GLY A 211 -0.80 0.89 -7.92
C GLY A 211 0.72 1.11 -7.97
N VAL A 212 1.51 0.21 -7.40
CA VAL A 212 2.99 0.23 -7.38
C VAL A 212 3.55 -0.93 -8.20
N ILE A 213 4.60 -0.67 -8.98
CA ILE A 213 5.25 -1.67 -9.83
C ILE A 213 6.38 -2.37 -9.07
N PHE A 214 6.31 -3.69 -9.00
CA PHE A 214 7.39 -4.59 -8.58
C PHE A 214 8.05 -5.18 -9.83
N ASN A 215 9.38 -5.26 -9.87
CA ASN A 215 10.11 -5.86 -10.98
C ASN A 215 11.13 -6.90 -10.53
N GLU A 216 11.61 -7.69 -11.48
CA GLU A 216 12.54 -8.81 -11.25
C GLU A 216 13.84 -8.37 -10.55
N ARG A 217 14.31 -7.14 -10.81
CA ARG A 217 15.56 -6.60 -10.27
C ARG A 217 15.39 -5.94 -8.90
N LYS A 218 14.13 -5.79 -8.45
CA LYS A 218 13.75 -4.92 -7.33
C LYS A 218 14.31 -3.49 -7.48
N ASP A 219 14.40 -2.99 -8.71
CA ASP A 219 14.77 -1.60 -8.96
C ASP A 219 13.52 -0.71 -9.04
N SER A 220 13.64 0.56 -8.66
CA SER A 220 12.51 1.50 -8.75
C SER A 220 12.42 2.25 -10.08
N SER A 221 13.18 1.84 -11.10
CA SER A 221 13.26 2.55 -12.38
C SER A 221 11.94 2.51 -13.14
N SER A 222 11.30 1.34 -13.20
CA SER A 222 10.00 1.16 -13.86
C SER A 222 8.91 1.99 -13.18
N GLN A 223 8.90 1.98 -11.84
CA GLN A 223 7.94 2.77 -11.07
C GLN A 223 8.20 4.27 -11.22
N GLN A 224 9.46 4.70 -11.20
CA GLN A 224 9.82 6.11 -11.38
C GLN A 224 9.37 6.61 -12.75
N LYS A 225 9.61 5.84 -13.82
CA LYS A 225 9.14 6.21 -15.17
C LYS A 225 7.62 6.33 -15.20
N CYS A 226 6.90 5.39 -14.58
CA CYS A 226 5.44 5.46 -14.48
C CYS A 226 4.97 6.71 -13.70
N LEU A 227 5.60 6.99 -12.56
CA LEU A 227 5.30 8.15 -11.72
C LEU A 227 5.59 9.46 -12.46
N LEU A 228 6.70 9.52 -13.18
CA LEU A 228 7.11 10.64 -14.00
C LEU A 228 6.06 10.96 -15.08
N GLU A 229 5.62 9.96 -15.84
CA GLU A 229 4.60 10.16 -16.87
C GLU A 229 3.25 10.59 -16.28
N ARG A 230 2.85 9.99 -15.16
CA ARG A 230 1.63 10.38 -14.43
C ARG A 230 1.73 11.80 -13.88
N ALA A 231 2.89 12.21 -13.38
CA ALA A 231 3.14 13.56 -12.88
C ALA A 231 3.14 14.58 -14.03
N LYS A 232 3.82 14.31 -15.15
CA LYS A 232 3.82 15.17 -16.35
C LYS A 232 2.42 15.49 -16.83
N SER A 233 1.54 14.48 -16.94
CA SER A 233 0.15 14.68 -17.35
C SER A 233 -0.60 15.66 -16.43
N ARG A 234 -0.44 15.54 -15.11
CA ARG A 234 -1.07 16.45 -14.12
C ARG A 234 -0.44 17.84 -14.12
N ILE A 235 0.87 17.93 -14.36
CA ILE A 235 1.57 19.21 -14.50
C ILE A 235 1.08 19.95 -15.72
N ASN A 236 0.83 19.26 -16.83
CA ASN A 236 0.25 19.88 -18.01
C ASN A 236 -1.12 20.49 -17.69
N VAL A 237 -1.99 19.77 -16.96
CA VAL A 237 -3.26 20.33 -16.47
C VAL A 237 -3.02 21.56 -15.59
N LEU A 238 -2.11 21.48 -14.64
CA LEU A 238 -1.77 22.60 -13.76
C LEU A 238 -1.29 23.82 -14.56
N ARG A 239 -0.47 23.63 -15.61
CA ARG A 239 -0.04 24.73 -16.50
C ARG A 239 -1.19 25.39 -17.24
N HIS A 240 -2.20 24.62 -17.65
CA HIS A 240 -3.40 25.20 -18.26
C HIS A 240 -4.23 25.97 -17.23
N LEU A 241 -4.29 25.50 -15.99
CA LEU A 241 -4.96 26.20 -14.89
C LEU A 241 -4.22 27.48 -14.45
N THR A 242 -2.92 27.60 -14.70
CA THR A 242 -2.13 28.83 -14.43
C THR A 242 -2.26 29.90 -15.52
N CYS A 243 -3.17 29.75 -16.50
CA CYS A 243 -3.34 30.73 -17.57
C CYS A 243 -3.81 32.09 -17.00
N SER A 244 -3.21 33.20 -17.45
CA SER A 244 -3.48 34.54 -16.91
C SER A 244 -4.87 35.10 -17.23
N THR A 245 -5.61 34.51 -18.18
CA THR A 245 -6.89 35.04 -18.66
C THR A 245 -8.13 34.40 -18.02
N ILE A 246 -8.09 33.09 -17.72
CA ILE A 246 -9.21 32.31 -17.17
C ILE A 246 -8.69 31.29 -16.13
N GLY A 247 -7.51 31.56 -15.54
CA GLY A 247 -6.84 30.63 -14.64
C GLY A 247 -7.48 30.49 -13.26
N ALA A 248 -7.15 29.40 -12.59
CA ALA A 248 -7.53 29.20 -11.20
C ALA A 248 -6.70 30.10 -10.28
N GLY A 249 -7.36 30.70 -9.28
CA GLY A 249 -6.67 31.44 -8.22
C GLY A 249 -5.76 30.54 -7.37
N TYR A 250 -4.92 31.17 -6.54
CA TYR A 250 -3.93 30.51 -5.69
C TYR A 250 -4.46 29.28 -4.93
N HIS A 251 -5.62 29.39 -4.28
CA HIS A 251 -6.21 28.29 -3.51
C HIS A 251 -6.58 27.08 -4.37
N GLY A 252 -7.05 27.30 -5.60
CA GLY A 252 -7.35 26.24 -6.56
C GLY A 252 -6.08 25.53 -7.06
N LEU A 253 -5.05 26.30 -7.40
CA LEU A 253 -3.75 25.76 -7.84
C LEU A 253 -3.05 24.96 -6.74
N ARG A 254 -3.05 25.49 -5.50
CA ARG A 254 -2.48 24.79 -4.34
C ARG A 254 -3.24 23.50 -4.04
N SER A 255 -4.57 23.55 -4.07
CA SER A 255 -5.40 22.35 -3.85
C SER A 255 -5.14 21.30 -4.93
N PHE A 256 -5.06 21.70 -6.19
CA PHE A 256 -4.71 20.79 -7.28
C PHE A 256 -3.32 20.18 -7.10
N TYR A 257 -2.31 20.98 -6.77
CA TYR A 257 -0.96 20.49 -6.53
C TYR A 257 -0.93 19.44 -5.40
N ILE A 258 -1.53 19.76 -4.24
CA ILE A 258 -1.54 18.86 -3.08
C ILE A 258 -2.31 17.57 -3.41
N GLN A 259 -3.52 17.70 -3.98
CA GLN A 259 -4.43 16.58 -4.15
C GLN A 259 -4.11 15.71 -5.37
N ALA A 260 -3.56 16.27 -6.45
CA ALA A 260 -3.30 15.53 -7.68
C ALA A 260 -1.85 15.09 -7.83
N LEU A 261 -0.89 15.97 -7.46
CA LEU A 261 0.54 15.74 -7.67
C LEU A 261 1.24 15.23 -6.42
N ARG A 262 1.10 15.94 -5.30
CA ARG A 262 1.79 15.56 -4.06
C ARG A 262 1.30 14.22 -3.54
N SER A 263 -0.01 13.99 -3.53
CA SER A 263 -0.63 12.70 -3.18
C SER A 263 -0.10 11.53 -4.01
N LEU A 264 0.15 11.71 -5.31
CA LEU A 264 0.69 10.68 -6.21
C LEU A 264 2.11 10.27 -5.79
N ILE A 265 2.92 11.27 -5.44
CA ILE A 265 4.30 11.09 -5.00
C ILE A 265 4.33 10.44 -3.62
N ASP A 266 3.55 10.96 -2.66
CA ASP A 266 3.47 10.42 -1.30
C ASP A 266 2.86 9.01 -1.25
N TYR A 267 2.03 8.65 -2.22
CA TYR A 267 1.54 7.27 -2.37
C TYR A 267 2.63 6.30 -2.80
N SER A 268 3.54 6.77 -3.65
CA SER A 268 4.65 5.96 -4.20
C SER A 268 5.92 6.09 -3.38
N SER A 269 5.83 6.59 -2.14
CA SER A 269 6.97 6.85 -1.26
C SER A 269 7.86 5.63 -1.07
N PHE A 270 7.29 4.42 -1.03
CA PHE A 270 8.04 3.16 -0.96
C PHE A 270 9.04 2.98 -2.09
N SER A 271 8.67 3.37 -3.29
CA SER A 271 9.56 3.29 -4.46
C SER A 271 10.53 4.46 -4.54
N ILE A 272 10.24 5.56 -3.85
CA ILE A 272 11.18 6.67 -3.68
C ILE A 272 12.39 6.23 -2.84
N LEU A 273 12.20 5.26 -1.94
CA LEU A 273 13.25 4.73 -1.07
C LEU A 273 14.36 3.98 -1.82
N ASP A 274 14.04 3.38 -2.97
CA ASP A 274 14.99 2.65 -3.80
C ASP A 274 15.50 3.51 -4.98
N LEU A 275 15.24 4.82 -4.96
CA LEU A 275 15.74 5.74 -5.99
C LEU A 275 17.18 6.16 -5.72
N THR A 276 17.96 6.25 -6.79
CA THR A 276 19.28 6.87 -6.78
C THR A 276 19.18 8.40 -6.63
N PRO A 277 20.23 9.08 -6.14
CA PRO A 277 20.25 10.54 -6.02
C PRO A 277 19.93 11.29 -7.33
N ALA A 278 20.37 10.76 -8.49
CA ALA A 278 20.06 11.33 -9.80
C ALA A 278 18.56 11.26 -10.14
N GLN A 279 17.91 10.16 -9.75
CA GLN A 279 16.47 9.94 -9.96
C GLN A 279 15.62 10.89 -9.09
N VAL A 280 16.07 11.12 -7.85
CA VAL A 280 15.48 12.12 -6.94
C VAL A 280 15.58 13.52 -7.54
N ASN A 281 16.76 13.93 -8.02
CA ASN A 281 16.97 15.24 -8.64
C ASN A 281 16.07 15.47 -9.87
N THR A 282 15.75 14.41 -10.62
CA THR A 282 14.81 14.50 -11.75
C THR A 282 13.39 14.82 -11.27
N LEU A 283 12.93 14.18 -10.18
CA LEU A 283 11.63 14.47 -9.58
C LEU A 283 11.59 15.87 -8.96
N GLU A 284 12.68 16.31 -8.34
CA GLU A 284 12.81 17.67 -7.81
C GLU A 284 12.80 18.73 -8.91
N THR A 285 13.50 18.50 -10.02
CA THR A 285 13.50 19.41 -11.18
C THR A 285 12.08 19.64 -11.69
N ILE A 286 11.25 18.60 -11.66
CA ILE A 286 9.86 18.67 -12.10
C ILE A 286 9.01 19.45 -11.10
N GLN A 287 9.22 19.25 -9.80
CA GLN A 287 8.56 20.07 -8.77
C GLN A 287 8.99 21.56 -8.88
N ASN A 288 10.28 21.80 -9.13
CA ASN A 288 10.84 23.13 -9.29
C ASN A 288 10.35 23.85 -10.56
N ASN A 289 10.12 23.12 -11.65
CA ASN A 289 9.52 23.66 -12.87
C ASN A 289 8.07 24.11 -12.65
N ILE A 290 7.36 23.54 -11.67
CA ILE A 290 6.04 24.05 -11.28
C ILE A 290 6.19 25.33 -10.45
N ARG A 291 7.21 25.40 -9.59
CA ARG A 291 7.55 26.59 -8.80
C ARG A 291 7.86 27.82 -9.66
N SER A 292 8.36 27.63 -10.88
CA SER A 292 8.66 28.72 -11.83
C SER A 292 7.47 29.15 -12.71
N THR A 293 6.33 28.45 -12.64
CA THR A 293 5.10 28.89 -13.33
C THR A 293 4.58 30.13 -12.62
N LYS A 294 4.68 31.30 -13.26
CA LYS A 294 4.24 32.59 -12.70
C LYS A 294 2.75 32.51 -12.37
N VAL A 295 2.42 32.59 -11.08
CA VAL A 295 1.08 32.90 -10.62
C VAL A 295 1.12 34.39 -10.27
N ASP A 296 0.41 35.23 -11.01
CA ASP A 296 0.12 36.59 -10.56
C ASP A 296 -0.81 36.47 -9.35
N THR A 297 -0.24 36.43 -8.16
CA THR A 297 -0.99 36.26 -6.90
C THR A 297 -1.55 37.57 -6.36
N THR A 298 -1.38 38.67 -7.07
CA THR A 298 -1.84 39.99 -6.64
C THR A 298 -2.34 40.74 -7.86
N GLY A 299 -3.45 41.46 -7.76
CA GLY A 299 -3.82 42.51 -8.73
C GLY A 299 -2.85 43.70 -8.73
N GLU A 300 -1.57 43.45 -8.44
CA GLU A 300 -0.45 44.37 -8.56
C GLU A 300 0.62 43.71 -9.43
N PRO A 301 1.21 44.43 -10.40
CA PRO A 301 2.15 43.85 -11.35
C PRO A 301 3.38 43.33 -10.61
N ALA A 302 3.74 42.07 -10.86
CA ALA A 302 4.99 41.49 -10.38
C ALA A 302 6.18 42.42 -10.71
N PRO A 303 7.07 42.75 -9.75
CA PRO A 303 8.21 43.58 -10.03
C PRO A 303 9.06 42.92 -11.13
N ARG A 304 9.35 43.69 -12.18
CA ARG A 304 10.11 43.28 -13.38
C ARG A 304 11.60 43.02 -13.08
N THR A 305 11.96 42.30 -12.02
CA THR A 305 13.37 41.90 -11.79
C THR A 305 13.42 40.69 -10.86
N TRP A 306 13.42 39.49 -11.44
CA TRP A 306 13.96 38.31 -10.75
C TRP A 306 14.99 37.66 -11.64
N THR A 307 16.25 38.02 -11.40
CA THR A 307 17.44 37.39 -11.97
C THR A 307 17.73 36.09 -11.20
N GLY A 308 18.21 35.07 -11.91
CA GLY A 308 18.24 33.67 -11.47
C GLY A 308 18.98 33.35 -10.16
N PHE A 309 18.88 32.09 -9.73
CA PHE A 309 19.59 31.57 -8.56
C PHE A 309 21.12 31.57 -8.79
N PRO A 310 21.93 31.93 -7.78
CA PRO A 310 23.38 31.84 -7.88
C PRO A 310 23.82 30.38 -7.82
N THR A 311 24.64 29.98 -8.79
CA THR A 311 25.47 28.77 -8.73
C THR A 311 26.54 28.94 -7.66
N ASN A 312 26.67 27.94 -6.79
CA ASN A 312 27.73 27.72 -5.80
C ASN A 312 28.88 28.73 -5.82
N GLN A 313 28.87 29.69 -4.89
CA GLN A 313 30.05 30.16 -4.15
C GLN A 313 29.63 31.16 -3.05
N ASN A 314 30.15 30.94 -1.85
CA ASN A 314 30.21 31.83 -0.70
C ASN A 314 28.90 32.17 0.04
N MET A 315 28.65 31.40 1.10
CA MET A 315 27.87 31.82 2.27
C MET A 315 28.54 33.05 2.92
N THR A 316 27.92 34.22 2.84
CA THR A 316 27.87 35.23 3.92
C THR A 316 26.74 36.21 3.63
N ASN A 317 25.56 36.00 4.25
CA ASN A 317 24.75 37.06 4.85
C ASN A 317 23.45 36.49 5.40
N HIS A 318 23.24 36.72 6.69
CA HIS A 318 22.02 36.39 7.42
C HIS A 318 20.86 37.24 6.89
N SER A 319 20.05 36.68 6.01
CA SER A 319 18.65 37.08 5.88
C SER A 319 17.83 35.80 5.79
N TYR A 320 17.16 35.45 6.88
CA TYR A 320 16.21 34.35 6.88
C TYR A 320 15.04 34.77 6.01
N LYS A 321 15.08 34.39 4.72
CA LYS A 321 13.94 34.59 3.81
C LYS A 321 12.92 33.51 4.14
N VAL A 322 11.74 33.94 4.59
CA VAL A 322 10.58 33.06 4.77
C VAL A 322 10.39 32.29 3.46
N PRO A 323 10.43 30.95 3.48
CA PRO A 323 10.19 30.16 2.29
C PRO A 323 8.83 30.55 1.72
N HIS A 324 8.75 30.74 0.40
CA HIS A 324 7.48 31.01 -0.29
C HIS A 324 6.41 30.00 0.19
N PRO A 325 5.13 30.35 0.34
CA PRO A 325 4.07 29.41 0.80
C PRO A 325 3.85 28.18 -0.11
N TRP A 326 4.66 28.09 -1.17
CA TRP A 326 4.80 26.99 -2.13
C TRP A 326 6.07 26.16 -1.87
N THR A 327 6.65 26.18 -0.66
CA THR A 327 7.88 25.43 -0.36
C THR A 327 7.53 24.14 0.38
N PRO A 328 7.19 23.03 -0.30
CA PRO A 328 7.28 21.72 0.33
C PRO A 328 8.76 21.51 0.76
N PRO A 329 9.03 20.76 1.84
CA PRO A 329 10.40 20.39 2.16
C PRO A 329 11.01 19.69 0.93
N LEU A 330 12.23 20.09 0.53
CA LEU A 330 12.90 19.47 -0.61
C LEU A 330 12.93 17.96 -0.38
N MET A 331 12.77 17.17 -1.44
CA MET A 331 12.82 15.72 -1.29
C MET A 331 14.20 15.29 -0.79
N SER A 332 15.25 15.99 -1.19
CA SER A 332 16.59 15.95 -0.60
C SER A 332 16.60 16.30 0.89
N THR A 333 15.85 17.29 1.37
CA THR A 333 15.70 17.54 2.82
C THR A 333 14.98 16.39 3.53
N VAL A 334 13.95 15.82 2.93
CA VAL A 334 13.25 14.64 3.48
C VAL A 334 14.18 13.43 3.52
N ILE A 335 14.93 13.17 2.45
CA ILE A 335 15.89 12.07 2.34
C ILE A 335 17.10 12.29 3.27
N ASN A 336 17.60 13.51 3.39
CA ASN A 336 18.69 13.86 4.30
C ASN A 336 18.24 13.90 5.78
N SER A 337 16.92 14.00 6.03
CA SER A 337 16.33 13.81 7.36
C SER A 337 16.09 12.35 7.71
N LEU A 338 16.26 11.42 6.76
CA LEU A 338 16.27 9.99 7.04
C LEU A 338 17.56 9.64 7.80
N PRO A 339 17.49 8.68 8.74
CA PRO A 339 18.68 8.22 9.44
C PRO A 339 19.75 7.70 8.48
N LYS A 340 21.03 7.85 8.86
CA LYS A 340 22.17 7.35 8.08
C LYS A 340 22.04 5.84 7.85
N THR A 341 22.66 5.36 6.79
CA THR A 341 22.82 3.92 6.55
C THR A 341 23.60 3.28 7.71
N LYS A 342 23.36 2.00 8.06
CA LYS A 342 24.08 1.34 9.16
C LYS A 342 25.60 1.34 8.97
N ALA A 343 26.08 1.19 7.73
CA ALA A 343 27.50 1.29 7.36
C ALA A 343 28.14 2.64 7.73
N GLN A 344 27.33 3.68 7.87
CA GLN A 344 27.73 5.05 8.21
C GLN A 344 27.18 5.50 9.57
N SER A 345 26.52 4.61 10.31
CA SER A 345 25.90 4.87 11.60
C SER A 345 26.77 4.34 12.72
N SER A 346 26.94 5.13 13.77
CA SER A 346 27.62 4.67 14.98
C SER A 346 26.72 3.73 15.79
N HIS A 347 27.32 2.94 16.70
CA HIS A 347 26.55 2.12 17.66
C HIS A 347 25.53 2.94 18.47
N ASN A 348 25.83 4.22 18.75
CA ASN A 348 24.94 5.11 19.48
C ASN A 348 23.75 5.59 18.63
N ASP A 349 23.94 5.75 17.31
CA ASP A 349 22.84 6.11 16.41
C ASP A 349 21.82 4.97 16.35
N ILE A 350 22.30 3.73 16.30
CA ILE A 350 21.46 2.52 16.29
C ILE A 350 20.68 2.38 17.61
N ARG A 351 21.33 2.60 18.76
CA ARG A 351 20.66 2.57 20.08
C ARG A 351 19.57 3.63 20.20
N ARG A 352 19.84 4.87 19.74
CA ARG A 352 18.83 5.95 19.73
C ARG A 352 17.63 5.63 18.84
N LEU A 353 17.86 4.97 17.72
CA LEU A 353 16.77 4.52 16.84
C LEU A 353 15.91 3.46 17.52
N GLN A 354 16.53 2.49 18.22
CA GLN A 354 15.82 1.48 18.99
C GLN A 354 14.95 2.13 20.08
N GLU A 355 15.52 3.03 20.88
CA GLU A 355 14.78 3.77 21.90
C GLU A 355 13.61 4.57 21.27
N THR A 356 13.84 5.21 20.13
CA THR A 356 12.79 5.96 19.41
C THR A 356 11.66 5.06 18.91
N ILE A 357 11.98 3.85 18.42
CA ILE A 357 10.99 2.86 17.99
C ILE A 357 10.20 2.35 19.19
N GLU A 358 10.86 1.92 20.26
CA GLU A 358 10.22 1.40 21.48
C GLU A 358 9.29 2.45 22.12
N THR A 359 9.73 3.72 22.14
CA THR A 359 8.90 4.83 22.65
C THR A 359 7.70 5.13 21.75
N LYS A 360 7.78 4.87 20.44
CA LYS A 360 6.68 5.16 19.49
C LYS A 360 5.73 3.98 19.28
N VAL A 361 6.20 2.74 19.39
CA VAL A 361 5.41 1.50 19.25
C VAL A 361 4.61 1.18 20.52
N SER A 362 4.98 1.77 21.66
CA SER A 362 4.16 1.70 22.88
C SER A 362 2.84 2.46 22.77
N ASP A 363 2.65 3.23 21.70
CA ASP A 363 1.38 3.86 21.34
C ASP A 363 0.51 2.87 20.52
N MET A 364 -0.77 2.67 20.90
CA MET A 364 -1.62 1.59 20.36
C MET A 364 -1.91 1.70 18.85
N ASP A 365 -1.64 2.85 18.26
CA ASP A 365 -1.98 3.20 16.88
C ASP A 365 -0.77 3.20 15.93
N VAL A 366 0.39 2.68 16.39
CA VAL A 366 1.64 2.67 15.62
C VAL A 366 2.10 1.24 15.32
N ALA A 367 2.18 0.88 14.04
CA ALA A 367 2.75 -0.40 13.61
C ALA A 367 4.20 -0.20 13.13
N ALA A 368 5.11 -1.07 13.56
CA ALA A 368 6.50 -1.13 13.11
C ALA A 368 6.73 -2.35 12.20
N TYR A 369 7.22 -2.14 10.97
CA TYR A 369 7.60 -3.22 10.05
C TYR A 369 9.11 -3.20 9.78
N PHE A 370 9.78 -4.34 9.95
CA PHE A 370 11.23 -4.42 9.94
C PHE A 370 11.76 -5.08 8.65
N THR A 371 12.44 -4.30 7.81
CA THR A 371 12.72 -4.69 6.41
C THR A 371 14.04 -5.38 6.18
N ASP A 372 14.73 -5.86 7.21
CA ASP A 372 15.90 -6.73 7.02
C ASP A 372 15.80 -8.05 7.80
N GLY A 373 14.60 -8.41 8.27
CA GLY A 373 14.40 -9.65 9.01
C GLY A 373 15.00 -9.65 10.41
N SER A 374 15.39 -8.49 10.94
CA SER A 374 15.85 -8.34 12.31
C SER A 374 15.11 -7.20 13.00
N VAL A 375 14.03 -7.55 13.72
CA VAL A 375 13.71 -7.05 15.07
C VAL A 375 12.81 -8.06 15.78
N ASP A 376 13.40 -8.75 16.75
CA ASP A 376 12.72 -9.32 17.91
C ASP A 376 13.26 -8.52 19.11
N PRO A 377 12.40 -7.93 19.97
CA PRO A 377 12.85 -7.23 21.18
C PRO A 377 13.74 -8.07 22.11
N HIS A 378 13.79 -9.39 21.94
CA HIS A 378 14.69 -10.29 22.67
C HIS A 378 16.12 -10.40 22.08
N LEU A 379 16.35 -10.02 20.82
CA LEU A 379 17.57 -10.37 20.07
C LEU A 379 18.52 -9.20 19.74
N ALA A 380 18.18 -7.96 20.15
CA ALA A 380 19.09 -6.80 20.18
C ALA A 380 19.92 -6.52 18.90
N ARG A 381 19.32 -6.57 17.71
CA ARG A 381 19.97 -6.17 16.44
C ARG A 381 19.02 -5.27 15.66
N ALA A 382 19.35 -3.98 15.57
CA ALA A 382 18.49 -3.00 14.90
C ALA A 382 18.82 -2.89 13.40
N GLY A 383 17.72 -2.92 12.65
CA GLY A 383 17.58 -2.81 11.22
C GLY A 383 16.40 -1.92 10.83
N ALA A 384 16.27 -1.62 9.54
CA ALA A 384 15.27 -0.72 8.97
C ALA A 384 13.84 -0.93 9.51
N ALA A 385 13.24 0.06 10.20
CA ALA A 385 11.84 -0.01 10.66
C ALA A 385 10.95 1.00 9.92
N PHE A 386 9.73 0.61 9.57
CA PHE A 386 8.67 1.48 9.06
C PHE A 386 7.70 1.75 10.18
N LEU A 387 7.60 3.00 10.64
CA LEU A 387 6.53 3.42 11.54
C LEU A 387 5.34 3.90 10.73
N ILE A 388 4.17 3.34 11.00
CA ILE A 388 2.91 3.66 10.36
C ILE A 388 1.93 4.13 11.44
N ASN A 389 1.38 5.33 11.29
CA ASN A 389 0.36 5.94 12.17
C ASN A 389 -0.91 6.25 11.36
N GLU A 390 -2.08 6.29 12.03
CA GLU A 390 -3.39 6.71 11.50
C GLU A 390 -3.37 7.96 10.60
N GLU A 391 -2.44 8.90 10.79
CA GLU A 391 -2.34 10.15 10.01
C GLU A 391 -1.49 10.08 8.73
N THR A 392 -1.15 8.88 8.22
CA THR A 392 -0.57 8.63 6.87
C THR A 392 0.91 8.93 6.64
N HIS A 393 1.68 9.23 7.70
CA HIS A 393 3.12 9.42 7.58
C HIS A 393 3.89 8.12 7.84
N THR A 394 4.26 7.43 6.76
CA THR A 394 5.23 6.34 6.79
C THR A 394 6.62 6.91 6.99
N TYR A 395 7.29 6.56 8.10
CA TYR A 395 8.68 6.95 8.35
C TYR A 395 9.57 5.70 8.33
N ARG A 396 10.61 5.71 7.47
CA ARG A 396 11.68 4.70 7.51
C ARG A 396 12.75 5.13 8.51
N ILE A 397 13.22 4.18 9.31
CA ILE A 397 14.20 4.43 10.37
C ILE A 397 15.62 3.94 10.01
N SER A 398 15.81 3.14 8.96
CA SER A 398 17.16 2.83 8.43
C SER A 398 17.05 2.11 7.08
N ASN A 399 18.13 2.06 6.31
CA ASN A 399 18.21 1.30 5.05
C ASN A 399 19.19 0.12 5.19
N CYS A 400 18.63 -1.08 5.38
CA CYS A 400 19.22 -2.43 5.23
C CYS A 400 20.40 -2.82 6.17
N CYS A 401 20.33 -4.04 6.71
CA CYS A 401 21.41 -4.76 7.37
C CYS A 401 21.75 -6.04 6.59
N ASP A 402 23.04 -6.28 6.34
CA ASP A 402 23.60 -7.62 6.16
C ASP A 402 24.56 -7.88 7.33
N PHE A 403 24.59 -9.12 7.82
CA PHE A 403 25.60 -9.59 8.76
C PHE A 403 26.37 -10.75 8.09
N THR A 404 27.53 -10.45 7.52
CA THR A 404 28.66 -11.39 7.57
C THR A 404 29.55 -10.92 8.71
N GLY A 405 29.48 -11.66 9.82
CA GLY A 405 30.18 -11.42 11.07
C GLY A 405 29.78 -12.49 12.08
#